data_AF-A0A1V4VS51-F1
#
_entry.id   AF-A0A1V4VS51-F1
#
_cell.length_a   1.000
_cell.length_b   1.000
_cell.length_c   1.000
_cell.angle_alpha   90.00
_cell.angle_beta   90.00
_cell.angle_gamma   90.00
#
_symmetry.space_group_name_H-M   'P 1'
#
loop_
_entity.id
_entity.type
_entity.pdbx_description
1 polymer ?
#
loop_
_entity_poly.entity_id
_entity_poly.type
_entity_poly.pdbx_seq_one_letter_code
_entity_poly.pdbx_strand_id
1 'polypeptide(L)' 'MEWLSKTALVLVIIGALNWLLVGLFQWDLITALFGGDTVRASSDFSRVIYTLVGLAGLYSISFFFRENAAVKNK' A
#
# COMPACT_ATOMS: atom_id res chain seq x y z
N MET A 1 -4.91 -20.45 -9.40
CA MET A 1 -3.90 -19.51 -8.85
C MET A 1 -4.27 -18.05 -9.01
N GLU A 2 -5.12 -17.67 -9.97
CA GLU A 2 -5.48 -16.26 -10.23
C GLU A 2 -6.12 -15.53 -9.02
N TRP A 3 -6.88 -16.25 -8.19
CA TRP A 3 -7.50 -15.68 -6.99
C TRP A 3 -6.47 -15.22 -5.95
N LEU A 4 -5.35 -15.96 -5.80
CA LEU A 4 -4.26 -15.60 -4.89
C LEU A 4 -3.59 -14.30 -5.32
N SER A 5 -3.36 -14.13 -6.63
CA SER A 5 -2.74 -12.92 -7.18
C SER A 5 -3.64 -11.70 -6.98
N LYS A 6 -4.97 -11.86 -7.16
CA LYS A 6 -5.94 -10.80 -6.87
C LYS A 6 -5.98 -10.45 -5.39
N THR A 7 -6.03 -11.43 -4.50
CA THR A 7 -6.01 -11.18 -3.05
C THR A 7 -4.70 -10.54 -2.59
N ALA A 8 -3.57 -10.97 -3.14
CA ALA A 8 -2.27 -10.36 -2.85
C ALA A 8 -2.23 -8.90 -3.28
N LEU A 9 -2.75 -8.58 -4.49
CA LEU A 9 -2.83 -7.20 -4.96
C LEU A 9 -3.69 -6.33 -4.03
N VAL A 10 -4.87 -6.83 -3.62
CA VAL A 10 -5.73 -6.10 -2.68
C VAL A 10 -5.01 -5.81 -1.36
N LEU A 11 -4.30 -6.79 -0.79
CA LEU A 11 -3.54 -6.60 0.45
C LEU A 11 -2.41 -5.58 0.27
N VAL A 12 -1.69 -5.63 -0.86
CA VAL A 12 -0.65 -4.64 -1.18
C VAL A 12 -1.23 -3.24 -1.28
N ILE A 13 -2.40 -3.07 -1.92
CA ILE A 13 -3.07 -1.77 -2.04
C ILE A 13 -3.46 -1.23 -0.67
N ILE A 14 -4.08 -2.06 0.18
CA ILE A 14 -4.48 -1.67 1.53
C ILE A 14 -3.25 -1.24 2.35
N GLY A 15 -2.16 -2.03 2.29
CA GLY A 15 -0.91 -1.71 2.95
C GLY A 15 -0.30 -0.40 2.44
N ALA A 16 -0.23 -0.22 1.11
CA ALA A 16 0.34 0.97 0.48
C ALA A 16 -0.40 2.25 0.89
N LEU A 17 -1.74 2.22 0.90
CA LEU A 17 -2.56 3.33 1.37
C LEU A 17 -2.29 3.63 2.85
N ASN A 18 -2.21 2.60 3.69
CA ASN A 18 -1.91 2.79 5.11
C ASN A 18 -0.53 3.45 5.32
N TRP A 19 0.52 2.94 4.67
CA TRP A 19 1.86 3.50 4.78
C TRP A 19 1.95 4.92 4.24
N LEU A 20 1.20 5.25 3.19
CA LEU A 20 1.11 6.61 2.68
C LEU A 20 0.50 7.57 3.72
N LEU A 21 -0.59 7.15 4.37
CA LEU A 21 -1.26 7.91 5.43
C LEU A 21 -0.35 8.10 6.65
N VAL A 22 0.40 7.06 7.03
CA VAL A 22 1.39 7.14 8.13
C VAL A 22 2.55 8.08 7.76
N GLY A 23 3.00 8.08 6.51
CA GLY A 23 4.06 8.99 6.06
C GLY A 23 3.65 10.46 6.08
N LEU A 24 2.49 10.76 5.49
CA LEU A 24 2.01 12.14 5.32
C LEU A 24 1.42 12.72 6.61
N PHE A 25 0.53 11.97 7.25
CA PHE A 25 -0.32 12.44 8.34
C PHE A 25 -0.03 11.76 9.68
N GLN A 26 0.94 10.84 9.73
CA GLN A 26 1.21 10.02 10.92
C GLN A 26 0.01 9.23 11.42
N TRP A 27 -0.99 9.04 10.56
CA TRP A 27 -2.25 8.39 10.91
C TRP A 27 -2.26 6.96 10.36
N ASP A 28 -2.46 5.99 11.25
CA ASP A 28 -2.56 4.57 10.91
C ASP A 28 -4.04 4.16 10.79
N LEU A 29 -4.46 3.85 9.57
CA LEU A 29 -5.81 3.39 9.23
C LEU A 29 -6.10 2.03 9.87
N ILE A 30 -5.10 1.15 9.99
CA ILE A 30 -5.28 -0.20 10.53
C ILE A 30 -5.64 -0.10 12.02
N THR A 31 -4.89 0.67 12.80
CA THR A 31 -5.20 0.87 14.23
C THR A 31 -6.49 1.67 14.44
N ALA A 32 -6.83 2.58 13.52
CA ALA A 32 -8.11 3.27 13.56
C ALA A 32 -9.32 2.33 13.39
N LEU A 33 -9.18 1.26 12.60
CA LEU A 33 -10.25 0.30 12.35
C LEU A 33 -10.30 -0.84 13.36
N PHE A 34 -9.14 -1.33 13.81
CA PHE A 34 -9.04 -2.52 14.66
C PHE A 34 -8.73 -2.20 16.14
N GLY A 35 -8.61 -0.92 16.48
CA GLY A 35 -8.25 -0.45 17.82
C GLY A 35 -6.75 -0.34 18.03
N GLY A 36 -6.33 0.66 18.82
CA GLY A 36 -4.94 0.99 19.11
C GLY A 36 -4.65 2.48 18.94
N ASP A 37 -3.37 2.84 19.09
CA ASP A 37 -2.94 4.22 18.87
C ASP A 37 -3.04 4.58 17.38
N THR A 38 -3.92 5.52 17.07
CA THR A 38 -4.19 5.99 15.69
C THR A 38 -3.10 6.91 15.16
N VAL A 39 -2.33 7.53 16.05
CA VAL A 39 -1.25 8.43 15.72
C VAL A 39 0.08 7.73 15.99
N ARG A 40 0.89 7.59 14.94
CA ARG A 40 2.25 7.05 15.02
C ARG A 40 3.29 8.16 15.05
N ALA A 41 3.94 8.32 16.21
CA ALA A 41 5.16 9.11 16.29
C ALA A 41 6.28 8.43 15.49
N SER A 42 6.68 9.06 14.38
CA SER A 42 7.73 8.56 13.47
C SER A 42 8.74 9.67 13.24
N SER A 43 10.03 9.33 13.13
CA SER A 43 11.07 10.30 12.72
C SER A 43 10.76 10.85 11.33
N ASP A 44 11.17 12.10 11.05
CA ASP A 44 10.96 12.75 9.75
C ASP A 44 11.54 11.94 8.59
N PHE A 45 12.64 11.22 8.82
CA PHE A 45 13.21 10.32 7.82
C PHE A 45 12.31 9.10 7.54
N SER A 46 11.70 8.52 8.57
CA SER A 46 10.76 7.40 8.42
C SER A 46 9.52 7.83 7.63
N ARG A 47 9.05 9.07 7.82
CA ARG A 47 7.90 9.62 7.07
C ARG A 47 8.15 9.68 5.57
N VAL A 48 9.38 10.04 5.17
CA VAL A 48 9.80 10.02 3.76
C VAL A 48 9.74 8.59 3.22
N ILE A 49 10.31 7.62 3.94
CA ILE A 49 10.29 6.22 3.51
C ILE A 49 8.86 5.70 3.39
N TYR A 50 7.99 5.94 4.39
CA TYR A 50 6.60 5.48 4.35
C TYR A 50 5.82 6.09 3.19
N THR A 51 6.05 7.37 2.89
CA THR A 51 5.46 8.04 1.73
C THR A 51 5.93 7.40 0.42
N LEU A 52 7.24 7.14 0.28
CA LEU A 52 7.80 6.49 -0.91
C LEU A 52 7.28 5.06 -1.08
N VAL A 53 7.19 4.28 0.00
CA VAL A 53 6.64 2.92 0.00
C VAL A 53 5.17 2.94 -0.40
N GLY A 54 4.38 3.86 0.16
CA GLY A 54 2.97 4.02 -0.20
C GLY A 54 2.77 4.37 -1.67
N LEU A 55 3.54 5.32 -2.20
CA LEU A 55 3.52 5.68 -3.62
C LEU A 55 3.97 4.52 -4.53
N ALA A 56 5.04 3.81 -4.16
CA ALA A 56 5.52 2.66 -4.91
C ALA A 56 4.49 1.52 -4.94
N GLY A 57 3.81 1.27 -3.81
CA GLY A 57 2.74 0.29 -3.72
C GLY A 57 1.54 0.67 -4.60
N LEU A 58 1.13 1.95 -4.64
CA LEU A 58 0.11 2.41 -5.58
C LEU A 58 0.54 2.28 -7.04
N TYR A 59 1.79 2.58 -7.36
CA TYR A 59 2.33 2.42 -8.72
C TYR A 59 2.38 0.95 -9.17
N SER A 60 2.60 0.02 -8.23
CA SER A 60 2.60 -1.43 -8.52
C SER A 60 1.27 -1.93 -9.09
N ILE A 61 0.16 -1.24 -8.81
CA ILE A 61 -1.16 -1.53 -9.39
C ILE A 61 -1.09 -1.44 -10.92
N SER A 62 -0.54 -0.34 -11.43
CA SER A 62 -0.38 -0.11 -12.88
C SER A 62 0.52 -1.16 -13.52
N PHE A 63 1.58 -1.59 -12.82
CA PHE A 63 2.46 -2.66 -13.29
C PHE A 63 1.73 -3.99 -13.41
N PHE A 64 0.98 -4.36 -12.37
CA PHE A 64 0.24 -5.62 -12.33
C PHE A 64 -0.85 -5.70 -13.40
N PHE A 65 -1.62 -4.62 -13.62
CA PHE A 65 -2.62 -4.60 -14.69
C PHE A 65 -2.01 -4.63 -16.10
N ARG A 66 -0.84 -4.01 -16.30
CA ARG A 66 -0.14 -4.02 -17.60
C ARG A 66 0.40 -5.40 -17.97
N GLU A 67 0.91 -6.15 -17.00
CA GLU A 67 1.43 -7.50 -17.24
C GLU A 67 0.32 -8.51 -17.58
N ASN A 68 -0.81 -8.44 -16.87
CA ASN A 68 -1.98 -9.27 -17.18
C ASN A 68 -2.55 -9.00 -18.60
N ALA A 69 -2.51 -7.74 -19.06
CA ALA A 69 -2.94 -7.39 -20.42
C ALA A 69 -1.99 -7.94 -21.51
N ALA A 70 -0.68 -8.00 -21.22
CA ALA A 70 0.31 -8.56 -22.13
C ALA A 70 0.21 -10.09 -22.23
N VAL A 71 -0.07 -10.78 -21.10
CA VAL A 71 -0.24 -12.24 -21.08
C VAL A 71 -1.51 -12.67 -21.83
N LYS A 72 -2.60 -11.90 -21.76
CA LYS A 72 -3.87 -12.23 -22.44
C LYS A 72 -3.80 -12.12 -23.98
N ASN A 73 -2.78 -11.46 -24.54
CA ASN A 73 -2.59 -11.26 -25.99
C ASN A 73 -1.59 -12.24 -26.63
N LYS A 74 -1.16 -13.28 -25.91
CA LYS A 74 -0.44 -14.44 -26.47
C LYS A 74 -1.29 -15.69 -26.29
#